data_AF-A0A957ZFV0-F1
#
_entry.id   AF-A0A957ZFV0-F1
#
_cell.length_a   1.000
_cell.length_b   1.000
_cell.length_c   1.000
_cell.angle_alpha   90.00
_cell.angle_beta   90.00
_cell.angle_gamma   90.00
#
_symmetry.space_group_name_H-M   'P 1'
#
loop_
_entity.id
_entity.type
_entity.pdbx_description
1 polymer ?
#
loop_
_entity_poly.entity_id
_entity_poly.type
_entity_poly.pdbx_seq_one_letter_code
_entity_poly.pdbx_strand_id
1 'polypeptide(L)'
;MTEIRLLDTPAAATKITQLYAHLELFSQGEPPRHTLFVMGGAAPIALSALEIARDQSSTHNQLLLIDPPADVRSRFRLDGDVAALFTGPARDVGLPVMQTQAGGMAHIRIGEHFLDIYSQGDGNIVWLPALGILCGGLFGSDVTLPAVALHSDGSDELETLRLLARLVKQRPLQLYIPQMGALCTDGVEVMRRLAADVAYLHGLRRVIPALAQRNDGLEHALEMTDSLLPEGRRNALARPQHGENVQHMLAACSG
;
A
#
# COMPACT_ATOMS: atom_id res chain seq x y z
N MET A 1 27.36 5.57 -1.55
CA MET A 1 26.01 5.85 -1.02
C MET A 1 25.31 6.76 -2.00
N THR A 2 24.29 6.23 -2.68
CA THR A 2 23.37 7.03 -3.49
C THR A 2 22.19 7.34 -2.57
N GLU A 3 22.16 8.54 -1.97
CA GLU A 3 21.02 9.02 -1.19
C GLU A 3 19.99 9.64 -2.13
N ILE A 4 18.70 9.47 -1.83
CA ILE A 4 17.64 10.10 -2.61
C ILE A 4 17.57 11.58 -2.28
N ARG A 5 17.78 12.41 -3.31
CA ARG A 5 17.79 13.86 -3.18
C ARG A 5 16.46 14.46 -3.63
N LEU A 6 15.85 15.22 -2.72
CA LEU A 6 14.75 16.12 -3.05
C LEU A 6 15.29 17.24 -3.95
N LEU A 7 14.59 17.49 -5.05
CA LEU A 7 14.92 18.56 -5.99
C LEU A 7 14.38 19.91 -5.52
N ASP A 8 13.24 19.90 -4.82
CA ASP A 8 12.63 21.07 -4.18
C ASP A 8 12.10 20.67 -2.79
N THR A 9 12.22 21.58 -1.81
CA THR A 9 11.66 21.40 -0.45
C THR A 9 10.21 21.88 -0.44
N PRO A 10 9.19 21.02 -0.27
CA PRO A 10 7.81 21.49 -0.17
C PRO A 10 7.56 22.17 1.18
N ALA A 11 6.63 23.11 1.22
CA ALA A 11 6.20 23.81 2.45
C ALA A 11 5.45 22.91 3.48
N ALA A 12 5.20 21.65 3.15
CA ALA A 12 4.52 20.68 4.03
C ALA A 12 5.50 19.82 4.81
N ALA A 13 5.04 19.23 5.93
CA ALA A 13 5.79 18.28 6.74
C ALA A 13 6.24 17.09 5.89
N THR A 14 7.47 17.16 5.38
CA THR A 14 8.11 16.17 4.54
C THR A 14 9.26 15.58 5.31
N LYS A 15 9.36 14.25 5.32
CA LYS A 15 10.39 13.53 6.07
C LYS A 15 10.91 12.37 5.24
N ILE A 16 12.21 12.36 4.97
CA ILE A 16 12.92 11.17 4.49
C ILE A 16 13.59 10.53 5.71
N THR A 17 13.32 9.26 5.92
CA THR A 17 13.90 8.47 7.01
C THR A 17 14.65 7.29 6.43
N GLN A 18 15.95 7.19 6.68
CA GLN A 18 16.70 5.97 6.41
C GLN A 18 16.21 4.88 7.37
N LEU A 19 15.64 3.80 6.84
CA LEU A 19 15.22 2.66 7.67
C LEU A 19 16.38 1.67 7.83
N TYR A 20 16.99 1.29 6.71
CA TYR A 20 18.14 0.39 6.62
C TYR A 20 19.03 0.82 5.46
N ALA A 21 20.25 0.29 5.35
CA ALA A 21 21.08 0.55 4.17
C ALA A 21 20.30 0.23 2.88
N HIS A 22 20.32 1.18 1.93
CA HIS A 22 19.60 1.07 0.65
C HIS A 22 18.07 0.94 0.78
N LEU A 23 17.50 1.34 1.91
CA LEU A 23 16.06 1.40 2.14
C LEU A 23 15.66 2.71 2.84
N GLU A 24 14.94 3.56 2.11
CA GLU A 24 14.53 4.88 2.57
C GLU A 24 13.00 5.03 2.53
N LEU A 25 12.44 5.68 3.54
CA LEU A 25 11.02 5.98 3.61
C LEU A 25 10.79 7.48 3.53
N PHE A 26 10.08 7.90 2.48
CA PHE A 26 9.56 9.25 2.39
C PHE A 26 8.13 9.29 2.93
N SER A 27 7.85 10.29 3.76
CA SER A 27 6.53 10.56 4.32
C SER A 27 6.19 12.01 4.10
N GLN A 28 4.96 12.30 3.66
CA GLN A 28 4.54 13.65 3.39
C GLN A 28 3.06 13.94 3.65
N GLY A 29 2.77 15.19 4.00
CA GLY A 29 1.42 15.67 4.21
C GLY A 29 0.86 15.32 5.60
N GLU A 30 -0.35 15.79 5.86
CA GLU A 30 -1.08 15.54 7.09
C GLU A 30 -2.53 15.15 6.74
N PRO A 31 -2.91 13.87 6.90
CA PRO A 31 -2.11 12.74 7.38
C PRO A 31 -1.02 12.30 6.38
N PRO A 32 0.05 11.62 6.86
CA PRO A 32 1.19 11.28 6.01
C PRO A 32 0.82 10.22 4.98
N ARG A 33 1.30 10.42 3.75
CA ARG A 33 1.38 9.41 2.68
C ARG A 33 2.81 8.93 2.55
N HIS A 34 2.99 7.64 2.37
CA HIS A 34 4.30 7.00 2.41
C HIS A 34 4.75 6.53 1.03
N THR A 35 6.03 6.71 0.74
CA THR A 35 6.72 6.11 -0.41
C THR A 35 7.96 5.40 0.09
N LEU A 36 8.04 4.09 -0.14
CA LEU A 36 9.22 3.30 0.23
C LEU A 36 10.13 3.16 -0.99
N PHE A 37 11.38 3.56 -0.82
CA PHE A 37 12.42 3.45 -1.84
C PHE A 37 13.33 2.28 -1.53
N VAL A 38 13.36 1.32 -2.44
CA VAL A 38 14.15 0.10 -2.34
C VAL A 38 15.25 0.18 -3.39
N MET A 39 16.48 0.40 -2.94
CA MET A 39 17.63 0.61 -3.81
C MET A 39 18.41 -0.69 -3.99
N GLY A 40 18.65 -1.04 -5.24
CA GLY A 40 19.55 -2.10 -5.66
C GLY A 40 20.86 -1.50 -6.18
N GLY A 41 21.78 -1.20 -5.27
CA GLY A 41 23.14 -0.81 -5.61
C GLY A 41 24.05 -2.04 -5.66
N ALA A 42 25.02 -2.04 -6.58
CA ALA A 42 26.13 -2.98 -6.52
C ALA A 42 26.99 -2.64 -5.29
N ALA A 43 26.91 -3.46 -4.24
CA ALA A 43 28.04 -3.54 -3.31
C ALA A 43 29.26 -3.99 -4.14
N PRO A 44 30.45 -3.40 -3.97
CA PRO A 44 31.66 -3.92 -4.59
C PRO A 44 32.02 -5.21 -3.84
N ILE A 45 31.32 -6.30 -4.17
CA ILE A 45 31.77 -7.64 -3.83
C ILE A 45 33.03 -7.81 -4.69
N ALA A 46 34.16 -8.14 -4.06
CA ALA A 46 35.38 -8.54 -4.73
C ALA A 46 35.12 -9.88 -5.45
N LEU A 47 34.37 -9.81 -6.56
CA LEU A 47 34.03 -10.94 -7.40
C LEU A 47 35.26 -11.30 -8.22
N SER A 48 35.48 -12.60 -8.35
CA SER A 48 36.57 -13.13 -9.17
C SER A 48 36.36 -12.74 -10.63
N ALA A 49 37.43 -12.64 -11.42
CA ALA A 49 37.39 -12.24 -12.83
C ALA A 49 36.43 -13.07 -13.73
N LEU A 50 35.98 -14.25 -13.26
CA LEU A 50 35.01 -15.12 -13.92
C LEU A 50 33.54 -14.71 -13.71
N GLU A 51 33.23 -14.03 -12.61
CA GLU A 51 31.86 -13.55 -12.31
C GLU A 51 31.58 -12.21 -13.02
N ILE A 52 32.60 -11.36 -13.16
CA ILE A 52 32.57 -10.10 -13.91
C ILE A 52 32.19 -10.31 -15.39
N ALA A 53 32.52 -11.48 -15.95
CA ALA A 53 32.22 -11.82 -17.35
C ALA A 53 30.77 -12.27 -17.58
N ARG A 54 30.04 -12.72 -16.54
CA ARG A 54 28.62 -13.10 -16.63
C ARG A 54 27.66 -11.98 -16.23
N ASP A 55 28.16 -10.98 -15.52
CA ASP A 55 27.35 -9.97 -14.84
C ASP A 55 27.40 -8.58 -15.52
N GLN A 56 27.70 -8.53 -16.82
CA GLN A 56 27.69 -7.28 -17.59
C GLN A 56 26.29 -6.66 -17.74
N SER A 57 25.23 -7.29 -17.21
CA SER A 57 23.88 -6.74 -17.10
C SER A 57 23.51 -6.24 -15.69
N SER A 58 24.35 -6.42 -14.66
CA SER A 58 24.00 -6.13 -13.26
C SER A 58 24.54 -4.82 -12.70
N THR A 59 25.24 -4.03 -13.53
CA THR A 59 25.84 -2.75 -13.12
C THR A 59 24.85 -1.58 -13.11
N HIS A 60 23.56 -1.83 -13.36
CA HIS A 60 22.54 -0.80 -13.30
C HIS A 60 22.04 -0.66 -11.86
N ASN A 61 22.15 0.55 -11.30
CA ASN A 61 21.48 0.88 -10.04
C ASN A 61 19.97 0.66 -10.24
N GLN A 62 19.41 -0.34 -9.58
CA GLN A 62 17.98 -0.60 -9.61
C GLN A 62 17.30 0.23 -8.53
N LEU A 63 16.11 0.73 -8.81
CA LEU A 63 15.34 1.48 -7.83
C LEU A 63 13.85 1.13 -7.98
N LEU A 64 13.28 0.54 -6.93
CA LEU A 64 11.86 0.27 -6.84
C LEU A 64 11.21 1.25 -5.88
N LEU A 65 10.20 1.97 -6.35
CA LEU A 65 9.36 2.86 -5.53
C LEU A 65 8.04 2.18 -5.25
N ILE A 66 7.69 2.03 -3.99
CA ILE A 66 6.39 1.56 -3.55
C ILE A 66 5.55 2.77 -3.16
N ASP A 67 4.41 2.93 -3.83
CA ASP A 67 3.50 4.07 -3.74
C ASP A 67 4.16 5.45 -3.97
N PRO A 68 4.81 5.68 -5.14
CA PRO A 68 5.35 6.99 -5.47
C PRO A 68 4.24 8.07 -5.56
N PRO A 69 4.57 9.34 -5.24
CA PRO A 69 3.65 10.45 -5.49
C PRO A 69 3.51 10.72 -6.99
N ALA A 70 2.43 11.43 -7.39
CA ALA A 70 2.14 11.73 -8.80
C ALA A 70 3.27 12.52 -9.50
N ASP A 71 3.94 13.39 -8.77
CA ASP A 71 4.98 14.29 -9.24
C ASP A 71 6.40 13.78 -8.93
N VAL A 72 6.56 12.45 -8.80
CA VAL A 72 7.83 11.81 -8.42
C VAL A 72 9.02 12.22 -9.31
N ARG A 73 8.81 12.38 -10.62
CA ARG A 73 9.86 12.74 -11.58
C ARG A 73 10.37 14.17 -11.44
N SER A 74 9.51 15.11 -11.06
CA SER A 74 9.93 16.49 -10.80
C SER A 74 10.48 16.67 -9.39
N ARG A 75 10.11 15.78 -8.46
CA ARG A 75 10.43 15.91 -7.04
C ARG A 75 11.74 15.25 -6.63
N PHE A 76 12.07 14.12 -7.25
CA PHE A 76 13.24 13.34 -6.88
C PHE A 76 14.20 13.19 -8.05
N ARG A 77 15.49 13.23 -7.74
CA ARG A 77 16.50 12.75 -8.68
C ARG A 77 16.51 11.22 -8.67
N LEU A 78 16.00 10.62 -9.73
CA LEU A 78 15.89 9.18 -9.90
C LEU A 78 16.95 8.72 -10.91
N ASP A 79 18.02 8.10 -10.42
CA ASP A 79 19.11 7.59 -11.26
C ASP A 79 18.98 6.06 -11.42
N GLY A 80 19.33 5.53 -12.60
CA GLY A 80 19.35 4.08 -12.88
C GLY A 80 18.04 3.51 -13.44
N ASP A 81 17.82 2.21 -13.23
CA ASP A 81 16.64 1.47 -13.69
C ASP A 81 15.53 1.58 -12.66
N VAL A 82 14.55 2.45 -12.94
CA VAL A 82 13.53 2.84 -11.97
C VAL A 82 12.16 2.25 -12.33
N ALA A 83 11.52 1.62 -11.36
CA ALA A 83 10.16 1.10 -11.50
C ALA A 83 9.28 1.51 -10.31
N ALA A 84 7.97 1.54 -10.56
CA ALA A 84 6.95 1.81 -9.55
C ALA A 84 6.10 0.56 -9.28
N LEU A 85 5.76 0.35 -8.01
CA LEU A 85 4.77 -0.61 -7.55
C LEU A 85 3.76 0.11 -6.68
N PHE A 86 2.48 -0.24 -6.81
CA PHE A 86 1.41 0.38 -6.03
C PHE A 86 0.76 -0.65 -5.12
N THR A 87 0.53 -0.25 -3.86
CA THR A 87 -0.20 -1.08 -2.89
C THR A 87 -1.71 -0.80 -2.90
N GLY A 88 -2.13 0.22 -3.63
CA GLY A 88 -3.52 0.44 -4.07
C GLY A 88 -3.58 0.53 -5.61
N PRO A 89 -4.62 1.18 -6.16
CA PRO A 89 -4.79 1.33 -7.60
C PRO A 89 -3.56 1.95 -8.27
N ALA A 90 -3.17 1.39 -9.41
CA ALA A 90 -2.08 1.91 -10.22
C ALA A 90 -2.40 3.34 -10.69
N ARG A 91 -1.39 4.20 -10.68
CA ARG A 91 -1.51 5.60 -11.11
C ARG A 91 -0.41 5.92 -12.11
N ASP A 92 -0.71 6.79 -13.06
CA ASP A 92 0.33 7.33 -13.92
C ASP A 92 1.19 8.32 -13.12
N VAL A 93 2.44 7.93 -12.92
CA VAL A 93 3.49 8.71 -12.26
C VAL A 93 4.66 8.97 -13.22
N GLY A 94 4.46 8.67 -14.51
CA GLY A 94 5.49 8.72 -15.54
C GLY A 94 6.60 7.67 -15.39
N LEU A 95 6.52 6.71 -14.47
CA LEU A 95 7.52 5.65 -14.31
C LEU A 95 7.00 4.32 -14.89
N PRO A 96 7.89 3.43 -15.37
CA PRO A 96 7.53 2.05 -15.65
C PRO A 96 6.85 1.42 -14.43
N VAL A 97 5.64 0.89 -14.62
CA VAL A 97 4.88 0.24 -13.54
C VAL A 97 5.09 -1.27 -13.62
N MET A 98 5.48 -1.86 -12.49
CA MET A 98 5.63 -3.30 -12.36
C MET A 98 4.27 -3.97 -12.59
N GLN A 99 4.21 -4.84 -13.59
CA GLN A 99 3.02 -5.61 -13.91
C GLN A 99 2.85 -6.75 -12.90
N THR A 100 1.63 -6.91 -12.42
CA THR A 100 1.26 -7.95 -11.45
C THR A 100 -0.01 -8.64 -11.90
N GLN A 101 -0.24 -9.86 -11.42
CA GLN A 101 -1.43 -10.63 -11.74
C GLN A 101 -2.20 -10.90 -10.44
N ALA A 102 -3.48 -10.51 -10.40
CA ALA A 102 -4.35 -10.75 -9.26
C ALA A 102 -4.37 -12.24 -8.86
N GLY A 103 -4.31 -12.52 -7.56
CA GLY A 103 -4.17 -13.86 -7.00
C GLY A 103 -2.74 -14.41 -7.03
N GLY A 104 -1.80 -13.69 -7.66
CA GLY A 104 -0.41 -14.08 -7.77
C GLY A 104 0.43 -13.74 -6.53
N MET A 105 1.54 -14.45 -6.39
CA MET A 105 2.61 -14.13 -5.46
C MET A 105 3.94 -14.11 -6.22
N ALA A 106 4.70 -13.03 -6.06
CA ALA A 106 6.03 -12.89 -6.63
C ALA A 106 7.08 -12.73 -5.52
N HIS A 107 8.23 -13.35 -5.71
CA HIS A 107 9.42 -13.12 -4.90
C HIS A 107 10.44 -12.42 -5.76
N ILE A 108 10.79 -11.18 -5.40
CA ILE A 108 11.76 -10.38 -6.15
C ILE A 108 12.93 -9.99 -5.27
N ARG A 109 14.05 -9.72 -5.91
CA ARG A 109 15.27 -9.23 -5.27
C ARG A 109 15.66 -7.92 -5.92
N ILE A 110 15.86 -6.89 -5.11
CA ILE A 110 16.37 -5.57 -5.52
C ILE A 110 17.62 -5.30 -4.69
N GLY A 111 18.80 -5.47 -5.30
CA GLY A 111 20.09 -5.47 -4.59
C GLY A 111 20.16 -6.52 -3.48
N GLU A 112 20.17 -6.07 -2.23
CA GLU A 112 20.23 -6.94 -1.04
C GLU A 112 18.85 -7.21 -0.43
N HIS A 113 17.82 -6.51 -0.90
CA HIS A 113 16.46 -6.60 -0.35
C HIS A 113 15.66 -7.67 -1.09
N PHE A 114 15.08 -8.60 -0.33
CA PHE A 114 14.11 -9.58 -0.81
C PHE A 114 12.71 -9.09 -0.46
N LEU A 115 11.80 -9.15 -1.44
CA LEU A 115 10.41 -8.72 -1.30
C LEU A 115 9.47 -9.84 -1.73
N ASP A 116 8.49 -10.12 -0.88
CA ASP A 116 7.31 -10.91 -1.22
C ASP A 116 6.21 -9.94 -1.63
N ILE A 117 5.69 -10.08 -2.86
CA ILE A 117 4.58 -9.26 -3.40
C ILE A 117 3.37 -10.17 -3.54
N TYR A 118 2.30 -9.87 -2.80
CA TYR A 118 1.03 -10.54 -2.91
C TYR A 118 0.07 -9.65 -3.68
N SER A 119 -0.32 -10.08 -4.87
CA SER A 119 -1.12 -9.28 -5.80
C SER A 119 -2.60 -9.62 -5.65
N GLN A 120 -3.41 -8.61 -5.36
CA GLN A 120 -4.86 -8.67 -5.22
C GLN A 120 -5.51 -7.92 -6.39
N GLY A 121 -6.84 -7.94 -6.51
CA GLY A 121 -7.55 -7.26 -7.61
C GLY A 121 -7.20 -5.77 -7.72
N ASP A 122 -7.14 -5.07 -6.58
CA ASP A 122 -7.05 -3.61 -6.51
C ASP A 122 -5.72 -3.06 -5.99
N GLY A 123 -4.72 -3.93 -5.81
CA GLY A 123 -3.44 -3.52 -5.27
C GLY A 123 -2.54 -4.66 -4.86
N ASN A 124 -1.42 -4.30 -4.25
CA ASN A 124 -0.41 -5.25 -3.81
C ASN A 124 -0.15 -5.10 -2.30
N ILE A 125 0.10 -6.22 -1.64
CA ILE A 125 0.71 -6.23 -0.31
C ILE A 125 2.18 -6.56 -0.50
N VAL A 126 3.07 -5.73 0.06
CA VAL A 126 4.52 -5.91 -0.07
C VAL A 126 5.11 -6.22 1.30
N TRP A 127 5.88 -7.29 1.38
CA TRP A 127 6.50 -7.74 2.61
C TRP A 127 8.00 -7.91 2.40
N LEU A 128 8.81 -7.31 3.28
CA LEU A 128 10.26 -7.48 3.33
C LEU A 128 10.59 -8.42 4.50
N PRO A 129 10.63 -9.74 4.28
CA PRO A 129 10.68 -10.73 5.36
C PRO A 129 11.91 -10.62 6.25
N ALA A 130 13.07 -10.31 5.67
CA ALA A 130 14.32 -10.19 6.43
C ALA A 130 14.32 -8.99 7.38
N LEU A 131 13.57 -7.94 7.06
CA LEU A 131 13.53 -6.69 7.82
C LEU A 131 12.28 -6.56 8.67
N GLY A 132 11.29 -7.44 8.49
CA GLY A 132 10.02 -7.35 9.19
C GLY A 132 9.14 -6.16 8.76
N ILE A 133 9.25 -5.69 7.51
CA ILE A 133 8.53 -4.49 7.04
C ILE A 133 7.35 -4.90 6.14
N LEU A 134 6.15 -4.46 6.51
CA LEU A 134 4.89 -4.73 5.78
C LEU A 134 4.29 -3.45 5.24
N CYS A 135 4.13 -3.36 3.92
CA CYS A 135 3.32 -2.34 3.27
C CYS A 135 1.90 -2.88 3.09
N GLY A 136 0.96 -2.37 3.89
CA GLY A 136 -0.42 -2.89 3.94
C GLY A 136 -1.39 -2.23 2.96
N GLY A 137 -0.91 -1.26 2.19
CA GLY A 137 -1.70 -0.53 1.21
C GLY A 137 -2.89 0.21 1.79
N LEU A 138 -4.06 -0.02 1.21
CA LEU A 138 -5.31 0.64 1.59
C LEU A 138 -5.89 0.13 2.93
N PHE A 139 -5.28 -0.89 3.52
CA PHE A 139 -5.74 -1.52 4.75
C PHE A 139 -4.91 -1.09 5.95
N GLY A 140 -5.48 -1.22 7.15
CA GLY A 140 -4.81 -0.97 8.43
C GLY A 140 -4.40 0.49 8.65
N SER A 141 -4.99 1.43 7.91
CA SER A 141 -4.83 2.86 8.16
C SER A 141 -5.52 3.25 9.47
N ASP A 142 -4.98 4.22 10.20
CA ASP A 142 -5.65 4.85 11.33
C ASP A 142 -6.56 6.02 10.91
N VAL A 143 -6.49 6.47 9.66
CA VAL A 143 -7.18 7.68 9.16
C VAL A 143 -8.16 7.40 8.03
N THR A 144 -7.89 6.45 7.14
CA THR A 144 -8.76 6.09 6.00
C THR A 144 -9.46 4.75 6.21
N LEU A 145 -10.50 4.51 5.42
CA LEU A 145 -11.20 3.24 5.32
C LEU A 145 -10.56 2.37 4.24
N PRO A 146 -10.71 1.04 4.31
CA PRO A 146 -10.39 0.19 3.16
C PRO A 146 -11.28 0.61 1.97
N ALA A 147 -10.70 0.70 0.78
CA ALA A 147 -11.47 0.91 -0.44
C ALA A 147 -12.06 -0.43 -0.91
N VAL A 148 -13.29 -0.39 -1.42
CA VAL A 148 -13.95 -1.53 -2.06
C VAL A 148 -13.86 -1.37 -3.57
N ALA A 149 -13.49 -2.44 -4.27
CA ALA A 149 -13.37 -2.43 -5.72
C ALA A 149 -14.68 -2.10 -6.41
N LEU A 150 -14.59 -1.58 -7.62
CA LEU A 150 -15.77 -1.47 -8.48
C LEU A 150 -16.34 -2.87 -8.73
N HIS A 151 -17.64 -3.03 -8.49
CA HIS A 151 -18.36 -4.31 -8.56
C HIS A 151 -17.99 -5.35 -7.48
N SER A 152 -17.20 -4.99 -6.46
CA SER A 152 -16.94 -5.89 -5.32
C SER A 152 -18.09 -5.86 -4.32
N ASP A 153 -18.39 -7.03 -3.75
CA ASP A 153 -19.26 -7.20 -2.58
C ASP A 153 -18.47 -7.12 -1.26
N GLY A 154 -17.20 -6.76 -1.29
CA GLY A 154 -16.29 -6.72 -0.15
C GLY A 154 -15.59 -8.04 0.18
N SER A 155 -15.71 -9.09 -0.65
CA SER A 155 -15.15 -10.43 -0.34
C SER A 155 -13.65 -10.46 -0.51
N ASP A 156 -13.15 -9.95 -1.63
CA ASP A 156 -11.72 -9.89 -1.95
C ASP A 156 -10.95 -9.03 -0.94
N GLU A 157 -11.55 -7.93 -0.48
CA GLU A 157 -10.99 -7.07 0.55
C GLU A 157 -10.90 -7.79 1.90
N LEU A 158 -11.90 -8.61 2.25
CA LEU A 158 -11.86 -9.45 3.44
C LEU A 158 -10.80 -10.55 3.34
N GLU A 159 -10.59 -11.13 2.16
CA GLU A 159 -9.49 -12.07 1.93
C GLU A 159 -8.12 -11.41 2.07
N THR A 160 -7.97 -10.19 1.55
CA THR A 160 -6.77 -9.38 1.72
C THR A 160 -6.50 -9.07 3.20
N LEU A 161 -7.54 -8.71 3.97
CA LEU A 161 -7.43 -8.51 5.42
C LEU A 161 -7.02 -9.78 6.17
N ARG A 162 -7.51 -10.96 5.75
CA ARG A 162 -7.08 -12.26 6.31
C ARG A 162 -5.61 -12.53 6.00
N LEU A 163 -5.15 -12.23 4.78
CA LEU A 163 -3.73 -12.32 4.40
C LEU A 163 -2.88 -11.43 5.30
N LEU A 164 -3.22 -10.14 5.44
CA LEU A 164 -2.50 -9.19 6.28
C LEU A 164 -2.45 -9.65 7.75
N ALA A 165 -3.59 -10.05 8.31
CA ALA A 165 -3.65 -10.57 9.68
C ALA A 165 -2.75 -11.80 9.88
N ARG A 166 -2.68 -12.69 8.88
CA ARG A 166 -1.77 -13.85 8.90
C ARG A 166 -0.31 -13.42 8.87
N LEU A 167 0.06 -12.48 8.00
CA LEU A 167 1.43 -11.96 7.89
C LEU A 167 1.89 -11.31 9.20
N VAL A 168 1.03 -10.49 9.81
CA VAL A 168 1.31 -9.83 11.11
C VAL A 168 1.46 -10.84 12.24
N LYS A 169 0.65 -11.91 12.27
CA LYS A 169 0.71 -12.92 13.34
C LYS A 169 1.88 -13.89 13.24
N GLN A 170 2.25 -14.28 12.02
CA GLN A 170 3.18 -15.40 11.80
C GLN A 170 4.65 -14.98 11.76
N ARG A 171 4.94 -13.69 11.58
CA ARG A 171 6.30 -13.20 11.34
C ARG A 171 6.64 -12.03 12.27
N PRO A 172 7.93 -11.82 12.60
CA PRO A 172 8.33 -10.70 13.43
C PRO A 172 8.14 -9.39 12.66
N LEU A 173 7.01 -8.72 12.90
CA LEU A 173 6.75 -7.38 12.39
C LEU A 173 7.64 -6.39 13.13
N GLN A 174 8.43 -5.63 12.38
CA GLN A 174 9.20 -4.49 12.88
C GLN A 174 8.52 -3.17 12.52
N LEU A 175 7.93 -3.09 11.32
CA LEU A 175 7.28 -1.88 10.84
C LEU A 175 6.13 -2.19 9.89
N TYR A 176 4.98 -1.62 10.18
CA TYR A 176 3.83 -1.54 9.29
C TYR A 176 3.73 -0.15 8.67
N ILE A 177 3.64 -0.12 7.35
CA ILE A 177 3.54 1.08 6.53
C ILE A 177 2.18 1.04 5.82
N PRO A 178 1.16 1.79 6.29
CA PRO A 178 -0.05 1.98 5.50
C PRO A 178 0.25 2.89 4.30
N GLN A 179 -0.62 2.91 3.29
CA GLN A 179 -0.47 3.89 2.19
C GLN A 179 -0.68 5.33 2.70
N MET A 180 -1.58 5.50 3.67
CA MET A 180 -1.85 6.77 4.35
C MET A 180 -2.10 6.52 5.84
N GLY A 181 -1.58 7.40 6.69
CA GLY A 181 -1.77 7.35 8.15
C GLY A 181 -0.48 7.03 8.90
N ALA A 182 -0.57 6.85 10.21
CA ALA A 182 0.62 6.64 11.03
C ALA A 182 1.26 5.27 10.80
N LEU A 183 2.59 5.29 10.67
CA LEU A 183 3.44 4.10 10.79
C LEU A 183 3.18 3.39 12.12
N CYS A 184 3.32 2.06 12.16
CA CYS A 184 3.08 1.29 13.38
C CYS A 184 4.11 0.18 13.57
N THR A 185 4.73 0.11 14.74
CA THR A 185 5.70 -0.93 15.11
C THR A 185 5.09 -1.99 16.04
N ASP A 186 3.90 -1.73 16.59
CA ASP A 186 3.18 -2.65 17.48
C ASP A 186 2.20 -3.52 16.66
N GLY A 187 2.51 -4.81 16.55
CA GLY A 187 1.66 -5.77 15.86
C GLY A 187 0.25 -5.89 16.45
N VAL A 188 0.07 -5.65 17.76
CA VAL A 188 -1.26 -5.66 18.39
C VAL A 188 -2.10 -4.49 17.90
N GLU A 189 -1.50 -3.30 17.83
CA GLU A 189 -2.16 -2.11 17.28
C GLU A 189 -2.49 -2.28 15.80
N VAL A 190 -1.59 -2.86 15.00
CA VAL A 190 -1.88 -3.19 13.58
C VAL A 190 -3.08 -4.13 13.49
N MET A 191 -3.10 -5.20 14.29
CA MET A 191 -4.22 -6.14 14.33
C MET A 191 -5.54 -5.47 14.73
N ARG A 192 -5.51 -4.49 15.64
CA ARG A 192 -6.69 -3.69 16.02
C ARG A 192 -7.20 -2.85 14.85
N ARG A 193 -6.31 -2.21 14.08
CA ARG A 193 -6.68 -1.44 12.88
C ARG A 193 -7.28 -2.33 11.80
N LEU A 194 -6.69 -3.50 11.54
CA LEU A 194 -7.22 -4.48 10.60
C LEU A 194 -8.58 -5.03 11.05
N ALA A 195 -8.79 -5.25 12.35
CA ALA A 195 -10.07 -5.66 12.89
C ALA A 195 -11.16 -4.60 12.69
N ALA A 196 -10.82 -3.31 12.79
CA ALA A 196 -11.74 -2.22 12.49
C ALA A 196 -12.15 -2.21 11.00
N ASP A 197 -11.22 -2.50 10.09
CA ASP A 197 -11.52 -2.65 8.65
C ASP A 197 -12.46 -3.82 8.40
N VAL A 198 -12.21 -4.97 9.03
CA VAL A 198 -13.06 -6.16 8.94
C VAL A 198 -14.47 -5.86 9.46
N ALA A 199 -14.60 -5.20 10.61
CA ALA A 199 -15.89 -4.85 11.19
C ALA A 199 -16.68 -3.91 10.26
N TYR A 200 -16.00 -2.91 9.69
CA TYR A 200 -16.59 -1.97 8.75
C TYR A 200 -17.12 -2.69 7.49
N LEU A 201 -16.30 -3.50 6.83
CA LEU A 201 -16.69 -4.23 5.62
C LEU A 201 -17.82 -5.23 5.89
N HIS A 202 -17.76 -5.99 7.00
CA HIS A 202 -18.86 -6.86 7.39
C HIS A 202 -20.15 -6.09 7.69
N GLY A 203 -20.05 -4.90 8.29
CA GLY A 203 -21.18 -4.01 8.51
C GLY A 203 -21.87 -3.65 7.19
N LEU A 204 -21.10 -3.20 6.20
CA LEU A 204 -21.63 -2.87 4.87
C LEU A 204 -22.26 -4.08 4.19
N ARG A 205 -21.57 -5.23 4.18
CA ARG A 205 -22.05 -6.49 3.60
C ARG A 205 -23.37 -6.97 4.19
N ARG A 206 -23.64 -6.64 5.45
CA ARG A 206 -24.90 -7.01 6.12
C ARG A 206 -26.04 -6.07 5.76
N VAL A 207 -25.76 -4.79 5.57
CA VAL A 207 -26.78 -3.74 5.43
C VAL A 207 -27.11 -3.48 3.95
N ILE A 208 -26.11 -3.38 3.09
CA ILE A 208 -26.28 -2.95 1.70
C ILE A 208 -27.18 -3.88 0.87
N PRO A 209 -27.07 -5.23 0.94
CA PRO A 209 -27.95 -6.10 0.17
C PRO A 209 -29.44 -5.89 0.49
N ALA A 210 -29.77 -5.62 1.76
CA ALA A 210 -31.14 -5.36 2.17
C ALA A 210 -31.65 -4.00 1.65
N LEU A 211 -30.79 -2.97 1.63
CA LEU A 211 -31.11 -1.66 1.06
C LEU A 211 -31.31 -1.73 -0.46
N ALA A 212 -30.44 -2.48 -1.15
CA ALA A 212 -30.55 -2.71 -2.59
C ALA A 212 -31.86 -3.40 -2.96
N GLN A 213 -32.27 -4.43 -2.21
CA GLN A 213 -33.55 -5.13 -2.43
C GLN A 213 -34.78 -4.23 -2.26
N ARG A 214 -34.67 -3.17 -1.45
CA ARG A 214 -35.74 -2.19 -1.23
C ARG A 214 -35.74 -1.07 -2.28
N ASN A 215 -34.78 -1.08 -3.21
CA ASN A 215 -34.49 0.02 -4.14
C ASN A 215 -34.28 1.35 -3.40
N ASP A 216 -33.67 1.29 -2.21
CA ASP A 216 -33.32 2.49 -1.46
C ASP A 216 -32.24 3.27 -2.24
N GLY A 217 -32.44 4.57 -2.40
CA GLY A 217 -31.48 5.43 -3.09
C GLY A 217 -30.16 5.58 -2.32
N LEU A 218 -29.10 5.99 -3.02
CA LEU A 218 -27.76 6.18 -2.45
C LEU A 218 -27.78 7.08 -1.20
N GLU A 219 -28.55 8.17 -1.23
CA GLU A 219 -28.66 9.10 -0.09
C GLU A 219 -29.17 8.40 1.18
N HIS A 220 -30.26 7.64 1.06
CA HIS A 220 -30.80 6.89 2.19
C HIS A 220 -29.85 5.79 2.66
N ALA A 221 -29.15 5.13 1.74
CA ALA A 221 -28.16 4.13 2.09
C ALA A 221 -27.02 4.72 2.93
N LEU A 222 -26.53 5.91 2.55
CA LEU A 222 -25.47 6.62 3.29
C LEU A 222 -25.92 7.02 4.70
N GLU A 223 -27.15 7.50 4.86
CA GLU A 223 -27.72 7.80 6.19
C GLU A 223 -27.76 6.56 7.08
N MET A 224 -28.22 5.43 6.53
CA MET A 224 -28.34 4.17 7.26
C MET A 224 -26.98 3.56 7.61
N THR A 225 -25.96 3.79 6.79
CA THR A 225 -24.61 3.24 7.00
C THR A 225 -23.65 4.16 7.74
N ASP A 226 -23.98 5.45 7.99
CA ASP A 226 -23.08 6.41 8.67
C ASP A 226 -22.60 5.89 10.03
N SER A 227 -23.49 5.18 10.76
CA SER A 227 -23.17 4.57 12.05
C SER A 227 -22.08 3.49 11.99
N LEU A 228 -21.81 2.93 10.80
CA LEU A 228 -20.79 1.90 10.57
C LEU A 228 -19.37 2.47 10.50
N LEU A 229 -19.21 3.80 10.39
CA LEU A 229 -17.91 4.45 10.40
C LEU A 229 -17.20 4.20 11.75
N PRO A 230 -15.97 3.64 11.74
CA PRO A 230 -15.18 3.42 12.95
C PRO A 230 -14.96 4.72 13.73
N GLU A 231 -15.00 4.66 15.06
CA GLU A 231 -14.99 5.85 15.95
C GLU A 231 -13.78 6.79 15.73
N GLY A 232 -12.61 6.25 15.32
CA GLY A 232 -11.41 7.05 15.02
C GLY A 232 -11.31 7.56 13.57
N ARG A 233 -12.24 7.19 12.70
CA ARG A 233 -12.19 7.46 11.25
C ARG A 233 -13.42 8.22 10.76
N ARG A 234 -14.10 8.95 11.64
CA ARG A 234 -15.20 9.86 11.28
C ARG A 234 -14.66 11.23 10.87
N ASN A 235 -13.84 11.25 9.82
CA ASN A 235 -13.12 12.45 9.38
C ASN A 235 -13.41 12.77 7.90
N ALA A 236 -12.91 13.90 7.43
CA ALA A 236 -13.14 14.41 6.08
C ALA A 236 -12.53 13.53 4.97
N LEU A 237 -11.57 12.66 5.28
CA LEU A 237 -10.93 11.75 4.32
C LEU A 237 -11.68 10.42 4.19
N ALA A 238 -12.19 9.92 5.31
CA ALA A 238 -12.92 8.65 5.35
C ALA A 238 -14.36 8.76 4.83
N ARG A 239 -15.02 9.92 4.96
CA ARG A 239 -16.41 10.11 4.50
C ARG A 239 -16.57 9.95 2.98
N PRO A 240 -15.73 10.56 2.13
CA PRO A 240 -15.77 10.30 0.68
C PRO A 240 -15.55 8.82 0.35
N GLN A 241 -14.55 8.19 0.97
CA GLN A 241 -14.28 6.76 0.76
C GLN A 241 -15.47 5.89 1.17
N HIS A 242 -16.17 6.24 2.26
CA HIS A 242 -17.39 5.55 2.66
C HIS A 242 -18.49 5.68 1.61
N GLY A 243 -18.66 6.89 1.06
CA GLY A 243 -19.58 7.15 -0.05
C GLY A 243 -19.33 6.26 -1.26
N GLU A 244 -18.07 6.22 -1.71
CA GLU A 244 -17.63 5.37 -2.82
C GLU A 244 -17.88 3.89 -2.54
N ASN A 245 -17.51 3.41 -1.33
CA ASN A 245 -17.71 2.02 -0.95
C ASN A 245 -19.20 1.62 -0.97
N VAL A 246 -20.09 2.48 -0.44
CA VAL A 246 -21.54 2.22 -0.44
C VAL A 246 -22.07 2.19 -1.88
N GLN A 247 -21.64 3.13 -2.72
CA GLN A 247 -22.02 3.19 -4.12
C GLN A 247 -21.56 1.93 -4.89
N HIS A 248 -20.31 1.51 -4.72
CA HIS A 248 -19.76 0.33 -5.37
C HIS A 248 -20.51 -0.94 -4.98
N MET A 249 -20.79 -1.12 -3.69
CA MET A 249 -21.49 -2.30 -3.20
C MET A 249 -22.98 -2.31 -3.60
N LEU A 250 -23.66 -1.15 -3.65
CA LEU A 250 -25.02 -1.04 -4.19
C LEU A 250 -25.07 -1.41 -5.68
N ALA A 251 -24.08 -0.93 -6.46
CA ALA A 251 -23.96 -1.27 -7.87
C ALA A 251 -23.70 -2.77 -8.06
N ALA A 252 -22.87 -3.38 -7.21
CA ALA A 252 -22.61 -4.83 -7.22
C ALA A 252 -23.87 -5.68 -6.91
N CYS A 253 -24.83 -5.14 -6.14
CA CYS A 253 -26.09 -5.82 -5.85
C CYS A 253 -27.15 -5.65 -6.95
N SER A 254 -26.97 -4.70 -7.87
CA SER A 254 -27.94 -4.32 -8.89
C SER A 254 -27.68 -4.95 -10.27
N GLY A 255 -26.52 -5.62 -10.43
CA GLY A 255 -26.14 -6.37 -11.63
C GLY A 255 -26.30 -7.87 -11.41
#